data_AF-A0A521GCF0-F1
#
_entry.id   AF-A0A521GCF0-F1
#
_cell.length_a   1.000
_cell.length_b   1.000
_cell.length_c   1.000
_cell.angle_alpha   90.00
_cell.angle_beta   90.00
_cell.angle_gamma   90.00
#
_symmetry.space_group_name_H-M   'P 1'
#
loop_
_entity.id
_entity.type
_entity.pdbx_description
1 polymer ?
#
loop_
_entity_poly.entity_id
_entity_poly.type
_entity_poly.pdbx_seq_one_letter_code
_entity_poly.pdbx_strand_id
1 'polypeptide(L)'
;MTQPQLNIAGQTDVGRQRQDNQDTFISQTLWTDGQVLLAVIDGVGGYAGGAEAAALAREAIIRYMTAPTGDTLTMLREAVVYANNQIVAGRQSDPALARMSCVLTVAVADAQAGRVQFVHVGDTRLYRFRKGQAEKLTHDHSLVGVREDAHQLTEREAMLHPRRNEILRDVGSRNHRIDDPEFLESGEADLLPGDVLLLCSDGLTDMITRAQITGVLTQSLPLNAQVTELIHQANEHGGHDNITVVLAQFPAASGDAVAQPIAQTSTVASTVETKRTPAAVNMPQSDHKLTKSAGVAPFLLWLLGGLGLAVLLWFQFGATKAPPPPVPPSAPADTLIRRTPTNTTDSTRTP
;
A
#
# COMPACT_ATOMS: atom_id res chain seq x y z
N MET A 1 20.02 34.87 -2.61
CA MET A 1 20.44 33.48 -2.35
C MET A 1 19.43 32.59 -3.05
N THR A 2 19.86 31.66 -3.88
CA THR A 2 18.98 30.63 -4.47
C THR A 2 18.35 29.84 -3.32
N GLN A 3 17.02 29.67 -3.34
CA GLN A 3 16.34 28.87 -2.33
C GLN A 3 16.83 27.41 -2.42
N PRO A 4 16.97 26.70 -1.29
CA PRO A 4 17.28 25.27 -1.33
C PRO A 4 16.19 24.54 -2.11
N GLN A 5 16.58 23.70 -3.08
CA GLN A 5 15.67 22.97 -3.96
C GLN A 5 15.69 21.48 -3.62
N LEU A 6 14.56 20.82 -3.84
CA LEU A 6 14.41 19.37 -3.73
C LEU A 6 14.40 18.76 -5.14
N ASN A 7 15.22 17.73 -5.34
CA ASN A 7 15.12 16.91 -6.54
C ASN A 7 14.02 15.87 -6.32
N ILE A 8 13.10 15.72 -7.27
CA ILE A 8 11.99 14.76 -7.16
C ILE A 8 11.93 13.87 -8.39
N ALA A 9 11.55 12.61 -8.18
CA ALA A 9 11.26 11.66 -9.25
C ALA A 9 10.16 10.71 -8.79
N GLY A 10 9.22 10.39 -9.67
CA GLY A 10 8.15 9.45 -9.37
C GLY A 10 7.83 8.59 -10.59
N GLN A 11 7.55 7.32 -10.36
CA GLN A 11 7.13 6.38 -11.39
C GLN A 11 6.17 5.35 -10.78
N THR A 12 5.25 4.87 -11.61
CA THR A 12 4.38 3.73 -11.30
C THR A 12 4.48 2.70 -12.42
N ASP A 13 4.38 1.42 -12.08
CA ASP A 13 4.41 0.28 -12.99
C ASP A 13 3.31 -0.71 -12.63
N VAL A 14 2.73 -1.36 -13.65
CA VAL A 14 1.64 -2.31 -13.45
C VAL A 14 2.09 -3.57 -12.69
N GLY A 15 3.38 -3.87 -12.65
CA GLY A 15 3.90 -5.12 -12.13
C GLY A 15 3.89 -6.22 -13.18
N ARG A 16 4.21 -7.46 -12.78
CA ARG A 16 4.23 -8.63 -13.68
C ARG A 16 2.93 -9.43 -13.65
N GLN A 17 2.17 -9.37 -12.55
CA GLN A 17 1.00 -10.24 -12.33
C GLN A 17 -0.35 -9.53 -12.34
N ARG A 18 -0.38 -8.20 -12.50
CA ARG A 18 -1.61 -7.42 -12.68
C ARG A 18 -1.81 -7.05 -14.16
N GLN A 19 -3.07 -6.79 -14.53
CA GLN A 19 -3.44 -6.35 -15.87
C GLN A 19 -3.59 -4.83 -15.95
N ASP A 20 -4.08 -4.24 -14.87
CA ASP A 20 -4.36 -2.82 -14.75
C ASP A 20 -3.54 -2.22 -13.61
N ASN A 21 -3.21 -0.94 -13.75
CA ASN A 21 -2.56 -0.17 -12.69
C ASN A 21 -3.60 0.67 -11.95
N GLN A 22 -3.82 0.32 -10.67
CA GLN A 22 -4.72 1.00 -9.76
C GLN A 22 -3.99 2.01 -8.86
N ASP A 23 -2.65 2.08 -8.94
CA ASP A 23 -1.87 3.08 -8.25
C ASP A 23 -1.81 4.40 -9.02
N THR A 24 -1.59 5.48 -8.26
CA THR A 24 -1.15 6.75 -8.80
C THR A 24 -0.26 7.49 -7.80
N PHE A 25 0.31 8.62 -8.22
CA PHE A 25 1.21 9.39 -7.38
C PHE A 25 1.14 10.90 -7.64
N ILE A 26 1.69 11.66 -6.70
CA ILE A 26 1.98 13.10 -6.82
C ILE A 26 3.49 13.29 -6.62
N SER A 27 4.11 14.07 -7.50
CA SER A 27 5.52 14.47 -7.39
C SER A 27 5.69 15.80 -8.13
N GLN A 28 5.40 16.92 -7.46
CA GLN A 28 5.48 18.25 -8.06
C GLN A 28 5.89 19.32 -7.04
N THR A 29 6.47 20.42 -7.54
CA THR A 29 6.61 21.66 -6.76
C THR A 29 5.23 22.13 -6.28
N LEU A 30 5.18 22.64 -5.04
CA LEU A 30 3.94 23.07 -4.40
C LEU A 30 3.73 24.59 -4.52
N TRP A 31 4.05 25.37 -3.48
CA TRP A 31 3.80 26.82 -3.45
C TRP A 31 5.07 27.64 -3.72
N THR A 32 6.24 27.07 -3.44
CA THR A 32 7.55 27.70 -3.61
C THR A 32 8.54 26.68 -4.17
N ASP A 33 9.65 27.14 -4.75
CA ASP A 33 10.68 26.27 -5.37
C ASP A 33 11.35 25.32 -4.37
N GLY A 34 11.27 25.61 -3.06
CA GLY A 34 11.81 24.77 -1.98
C GLY A 34 10.78 23.82 -1.36
N GLN A 35 9.56 23.80 -1.85
CA GLN A 35 8.47 22.97 -1.34
C GLN A 35 7.95 22.01 -2.42
N VAL A 36 7.81 20.74 -2.07
CA VAL A 36 7.25 19.72 -2.97
C VAL A 36 6.11 18.99 -2.30
N LEU A 37 5.07 18.69 -3.08
CA LEU A 37 3.97 17.82 -2.71
C LEU A 37 4.24 16.44 -3.29
N LEU A 38 4.23 15.44 -2.41
CA LEU A 38 4.50 14.05 -2.72
C LEU A 38 3.32 13.21 -2.28
N ALA A 39 2.92 12.22 -3.06
CA ALA A 39 1.98 11.21 -2.61
C ALA A 39 2.18 9.90 -3.34
N VAL A 40 1.90 8.79 -2.66
CA VAL A 40 1.59 7.50 -3.29
C VAL A 40 0.19 7.10 -2.86
N ILE A 41 -0.62 6.67 -3.82
CA ILE A 41 -2.02 6.32 -3.63
C ILE A 41 -2.24 4.99 -4.33
N ASP A 42 -2.63 3.96 -3.57
CA ASP A 42 -2.92 2.62 -4.08
C ASP A 42 -4.43 2.38 -4.03
N GLY A 43 -5.00 2.11 -5.20
CA GLY A 43 -6.41 1.89 -5.40
C GLY A 43 -6.88 0.52 -4.97
N VAL A 44 -7.65 0.46 -3.89
CA VAL A 44 -8.25 -0.77 -3.36
C VAL A 44 -9.67 -0.93 -3.92
N GLY A 45 -9.86 -1.89 -4.80
CA GLY A 45 -11.22 -2.31 -5.15
C GLY A 45 -11.33 -3.05 -6.46
N GLY A 46 -11.31 -4.40 -6.40
CA GLY A 46 -11.74 -5.30 -7.47
C GLY A 46 -11.34 -4.83 -8.88
N TYR A 47 -12.31 -4.81 -9.81
CA TYR A 47 -12.17 -4.28 -11.18
C TYR A 47 -11.82 -2.77 -11.21
N ALA A 48 -12.35 -1.96 -12.15
CA ALA A 48 -11.97 -0.55 -12.33
C ALA A 48 -12.17 0.41 -11.12
N GLY A 49 -12.71 -0.05 -9.99
CA GLY A 49 -13.00 0.80 -8.83
C GLY A 49 -11.75 1.37 -8.15
N GLY A 50 -10.70 0.57 -7.96
CA GLY A 50 -9.47 1.02 -7.31
C GLY A 50 -8.82 2.21 -8.02
N ALA A 51 -8.64 2.10 -9.35
CA ALA A 51 -8.03 3.14 -10.16
C ALA A 51 -8.81 4.47 -10.10
N GLU A 52 -10.15 4.41 -10.11
CA GLU A 52 -11.00 5.59 -9.98
C GLU A 52 -10.87 6.26 -8.60
N ALA A 53 -10.88 5.47 -7.52
CA ALA A 53 -10.66 6.01 -6.17
C ALA A 53 -9.28 6.67 -6.04
N ALA A 54 -8.23 6.04 -6.57
CA ALA A 54 -6.88 6.59 -6.54
C ALA A 54 -6.78 7.91 -7.33
N ALA A 55 -7.38 7.97 -8.52
CA ALA A 55 -7.45 9.17 -9.35
C ALA A 55 -8.22 10.31 -8.66
N LEU A 56 -9.41 10.02 -8.11
CA LEU A 56 -10.20 10.99 -7.37
C LEU A 56 -9.46 11.55 -6.15
N ALA A 57 -8.79 10.68 -5.38
CA ALA A 57 -7.96 11.13 -4.26
C ALA A 57 -6.85 12.08 -4.71
N ARG A 58 -6.12 11.70 -5.77
CA ARG A 58 -5.04 12.51 -6.34
C ARG A 58 -5.53 13.90 -6.76
N GLU A 59 -6.62 13.96 -7.51
CA GLU A 59 -7.19 15.22 -7.98
C GLU A 59 -7.69 16.10 -6.84
N ALA A 60 -8.37 15.49 -5.86
CA ALA A 60 -8.87 16.18 -4.69
C ALA A 60 -7.74 16.79 -3.85
N ILE A 61 -6.65 16.04 -3.64
CA ILE A 61 -5.47 16.52 -2.89
C ILE A 61 -4.80 17.67 -3.63
N ILE A 62 -4.52 17.53 -4.94
CA ILE A 62 -3.89 18.61 -5.74
C ILE A 62 -4.75 19.87 -5.69
N ARG A 63 -6.06 19.73 -5.87
CA ARG A 63 -7.00 20.85 -5.84
C ARG A 63 -7.02 21.54 -4.47
N TYR A 64 -7.09 20.76 -3.40
CA TYR A 64 -7.10 21.32 -2.04
C TYR A 64 -5.81 22.08 -1.71
N MET A 65 -4.68 21.52 -2.16
CA MET A 65 -3.35 22.08 -1.89
C MET A 65 -2.92 23.17 -2.88
N THR A 66 -3.80 23.66 -3.76
CA THR A 66 -3.43 24.62 -4.81
C THR A 66 -2.94 25.98 -4.27
N ALA A 67 -3.43 26.42 -3.11
CA ALA A 67 -3.02 27.69 -2.50
C ALA A 67 -2.77 27.52 -0.99
N PRO A 68 -1.75 28.17 -0.40
CA PRO A 68 -1.44 28.07 1.02
C PRO A 68 -2.44 28.90 1.85
N THR A 69 -3.49 28.26 2.35
CA THR A 69 -4.56 28.92 3.12
C THR A 69 -4.39 28.81 4.63
N GLY A 70 -3.39 28.07 5.11
CA GLY A 70 -3.17 27.85 6.54
C GLY A 70 -1.89 27.07 6.85
N ASP A 71 -1.88 26.48 8.05
CA ASP A 71 -0.81 25.56 8.47
C ASP A 71 -0.76 24.33 7.57
N THR A 72 0.44 23.95 7.12
CA THR A 72 0.64 22.90 6.12
C THR A 72 0.15 21.52 6.58
N LEU A 73 0.39 21.14 7.84
CA LEU A 73 -0.06 19.84 8.35
C LEU A 73 -1.58 19.80 8.47
N THR A 74 -2.19 20.89 8.94
CA THR A 74 -3.65 21.04 8.98
C THR A 74 -4.24 20.92 7.58
N MET A 75 -3.68 21.64 6.60
CA MET A 75 -4.11 21.57 5.20
C MET A 75 -3.97 20.16 4.61
N LEU A 76 -2.88 19.44 4.91
CA LEU A 76 -2.72 18.04 4.48
C LEU A 76 -3.81 17.14 5.05
N ARG A 77 -4.13 17.28 6.35
CA ARG A 77 -5.20 16.50 6.99
C ARG A 77 -6.55 16.81 6.34
N GLU A 78 -6.84 18.08 6.11
CA GLU A 78 -8.06 18.50 5.42
C GLU A 78 -8.14 18.00 3.99
N ALA A 79 -7.03 18.00 3.24
CA ALA A 79 -6.96 17.50 1.87
C ALA A 79 -7.30 16.00 1.80
N VAL A 80 -6.78 15.20 2.75
CA VAL A 80 -7.09 13.75 2.83
C VAL A 80 -8.55 13.52 3.22
N VAL A 81 -9.11 14.29 4.16
CA VAL A 81 -10.53 14.22 4.52
C VAL A 81 -11.42 14.64 3.34
N TYR A 82 -11.03 15.67 2.61
CA TYR A 82 -11.72 16.12 1.40
C TYR A 82 -11.72 15.02 0.34
N ALA A 83 -10.55 14.45 0.03
CA ALA A 83 -10.40 13.32 -0.89
C ALA A 83 -11.28 12.12 -0.50
N ASN A 84 -11.24 11.73 0.78
CA ASN A 84 -12.09 10.69 1.33
C ASN A 84 -13.58 10.94 1.00
N ASN A 85 -14.07 12.11 1.35
CA ASN A 85 -15.50 12.44 1.20
C ASN A 85 -15.91 12.60 -0.28
N GLN A 86 -14.98 12.96 -1.18
CA GLN A 86 -15.22 12.90 -2.63
C GLN A 86 -15.40 11.46 -3.12
N ILE A 87 -14.55 10.52 -2.68
CA ILE A 87 -14.68 9.10 -3.05
C ILE A 87 -15.98 8.53 -2.49
N VAL A 88 -16.34 8.83 -1.24
CA VAL A 88 -17.63 8.41 -0.64
C VAL A 88 -18.81 8.90 -1.48
N ALA A 89 -18.80 10.15 -1.92
CA ALA A 89 -19.84 10.70 -2.80
C ALA A 89 -19.89 9.98 -4.15
N GLY A 90 -18.72 9.70 -4.75
CA GLY A 90 -18.62 8.93 -6.00
C GLY A 90 -19.25 7.54 -5.88
N ARG A 91 -18.97 6.80 -4.79
CA ARG A 91 -19.54 5.48 -4.50
C ARG A 91 -21.07 5.48 -4.40
N GLN A 92 -21.65 6.58 -3.91
CA GLN A 92 -23.11 6.73 -3.79
C GLN A 92 -23.76 7.05 -5.14
N SER A 93 -23.01 7.66 -6.06
CA SER A 93 -23.51 8.07 -7.37
C SER A 93 -23.48 6.97 -8.43
N ASP A 94 -22.55 6.02 -8.32
CA ASP A 94 -22.40 4.91 -9.26
C ASP A 94 -22.32 3.54 -8.54
N PRO A 95 -23.34 2.67 -8.69
CA PRO A 95 -23.33 1.32 -8.13
C PRO A 95 -22.13 0.46 -8.56
N ALA A 96 -21.54 0.69 -9.75
CA ALA A 96 -20.36 -0.04 -10.21
C ALA A 96 -19.11 0.31 -9.38
N LEU A 97 -19.09 1.51 -8.81
CA LEU A 97 -18.01 2.02 -7.97
C LEU A 97 -18.33 1.88 -6.47
N ALA A 98 -19.43 1.24 -6.08
CA ALA A 98 -19.88 1.19 -4.68
C ALA A 98 -18.84 0.60 -3.69
N ARG A 99 -17.81 -0.09 -4.18
CA ARG A 99 -16.72 -0.67 -3.38
C ARG A 99 -15.34 -0.05 -3.64
N MET A 100 -15.26 1.04 -4.39
CA MET A 100 -13.98 1.71 -4.59
C MET A 100 -13.47 2.34 -3.30
N SER A 101 -12.18 2.23 -3.07
CA SER A 101 -11.44 2.81 -1.96
C SER A 101 -9.98 2.93 -2.39
N CYS A 102 -9.18 3.61 -1.60
CA CYS A 102 -7.73 3.60 -1.77
C CYS A 102 -7.04 3.69 -0.41
N VAL A 103 -5.74 3.48 -0.42
CA VAL A 103 -4.83 3.82 0.66
C VAL A 103 -3.87 4.88 0.15
N LEU A 104 -3.33 5.71 1.03
CA LEU A 104 -2.41 6.77 0.62
C LEU A 104 -1.45 7.19 1.71
N THR A 105 -0.33 7.72 1.25
CA THR A 105 0.60 8.53 2.03
C THR A 105 0.85 9.81 1.25
N VAL A 106 0.64 10.96 1.87
CA VAL A 106 0.88 12.28 1.29
C VAL A 106 1.82 13.08 2.19
N ALA A 107 2.76 13.79 1.59
CA ALA A 107 3.74 14.59 2.32
C ALA A 107 4.03 15.92 1.62
N VAL A 108 4.30 16.95 2.42
CA VAL A 108 4.94 18.19 1.98
C VAL A 108 6.34 18.21 2.58
N ALA A 109 7.34 18.22 1.71
CA ALA A 109 8.73 18.43 2.10
C ALA A 109 9.12 19.89 1.83
N ASP A 110 9.64 20.56 2.85
CA ASP A 110 10.04 21.97 2.81
C ASP A 110 11.52 22.09 3.17
N ALA A 111 12.34 22.35 2.15
CA ALA A 111 13.79 22.46 2.29
C ALA A 111 14.22 23.73 3.02
N GLN A 112 13.41 24.80 3.03
CA GLN A 112 13.72 26.02 3.77
C GLN A 112 13.43 25.86 5.25
N ALA A 113 12.29 25.25 5.57
CA ALA A 113 11.93 24.95 6.94
C ALA A 113 12.72 23.77 7.53
N GLY A 114 13.35 22.96 6.68
CA GLY A 114 14.11 21.78 7.10
C GLY A 114 13.21 20.71 7.72
N ARG A 115 12.01 20.53 7.18
CA ARG A 115 11.04 19.54 7.68
C ARG A 115 10.22 18.88 6.58
N VAL A 116 9.70 17.71 6.88
CA VAL A 116 8.64 17.03 6.13
C VAL A 116 7.42 16.87 7.03
N GLN A 117 6.25 17.19 6.51
CA GLN A 117 4.96 17.01 7.18
C GLN A 117 4.14 16.03 6.35
N PHE A 118 3.50 15.04 6.98
CA PHE A 118 2.84 13.95 6.27
C PHE A 118 1.51 13.53 6.91
N VAL A 119 0.66 12.93 6.08
CA VAL A 119 -0.59 12.27 6.47
C VAL A 119 -0.64 10.90 5.78
N HIS A 120 -1.06 9.89 6.52
CA HIS A 120 -1.02 8.50 6.11
C HIS A 120 -2.31 7.76 6.47
N VAL A 121 -2.80 6.94 5.53
CA VAL A 121 -3.93 6.02 5.68
C VAL A 121 -3.66 4.75 4.88
N GLY A 122 -3.36 3.63 5.54
CA GLY A 122 -3.32 2.30 4.90
C GLY A 122 -1.94 1.67 5.02
N ASP A 123 -1.39 1.13 3.95
CA ASP A 123 -0.11 0.41 3.95
C ASP A 123 0.87 0.84 2.86
N THR A 124 0.58 1.96 2.19
CA THR A 124 1.64 2.76 1.55
C THR A 124 2.60 3.29 2.62
N ARG A 125 3.87 3.52 2.28
CA ARG A 125 4.90 3.84 3.28
C ARG A 125 5.68 5.08 2.93
N LEU A 126 6.08 5.83 3.96
CA LEU A 126 7.08 6.90 3.86
C LEU A 126 8.31 6.52 4.68
N TYR A 127 9.47 6.60 4.04
CA TYR A 127 10.77 6.41 4.64
C TYR A 127 11.64 7.65 4.50
N ARG A 128 12.51 7.88 5.47
CA ARG A 128 13.67 8.78 5.37
C ARG A 128 14.95 7.95 5.36
N PHE A 129 15.77 8.18 4.36
CA PHE A 129 17.12 7.64 4.27
C PHE A 129 18.13 8.73 4.62
N ARG A 130 18.93 8.48 5.65
CA ARG A 130 19.98 9.39 6.13
C ARG A 130 21.22 8.61 6.49
N LYS A 131 22.37 8.98 5.90
CA LYS A 131 23.67 8.35 6.19
C LYS A 131 23.64 6.81 6.10
N GLY A 132 22.92 6.28 5.10
CA GLY A 132 22.78 4.83 4.87
C GLY A 132 21.83 4.10 5.81
N GLN A 133 21.08 4.82 6.65
CA GLN A 133 20.04 4.25 7.52
C GLN A 133 18.65 4.59 6.97
N ALA A 134 17.75 3.61 6.99
CA ALA A 134 16.36 3.77 6.60
C ALA A 134 15.48 3.85 7.85
N GLU A 135 14.75 4.94 7.99
CA GLU A 135 13.75 5.14 9.04
C GLU A 135 12.36 5.18 8.42
N LYS A 136 11.47 4.30 8.87
CA LYS A 136 10.06 4.30 8.47
C LYS A 136 9.35 5.37 9.30
N LEU A 137 8.75 6.37 8.65
CA LEU A 137 8.08 7.49 9.32
C LEU A 137 6.59 7.23 9.55
N THR A 138 5.97 6.39 8.73
CA THR A 138 4.56 5.99 8.86
C THR A 138 4.42 4.66 9.58
N HIS A 139 3.24 4.40 10.16
CA HIS A 139 2.89 3.10 10.72
C HIS A 139 1.79 2.49 9.86
N ASP A 140 1.97 1.24 9.46
CA ASP A 140 1.02 0.61 8.55
C ASP A 140 -0.29 0.37 9.28
N HIS A 141 -1.38 0.80 8.67
CA HIS A 141 -2.73 0.44 9.04
C HIS A 141 -3.15 -0.87 8.36
N SER A 142 -2.33 -1.92 8.48
CA SER A 142 -2.61 -3.29 8.01
C SER A 142 -2.31 -4.31 9.10
N LEU A 143 -2.93 -5.50 9.02
CA LEU A 143 -2.77 -6.54 10.04
C LEU A 143 -1.29 -6.95 10.21
N VAL A 144 -0.58 -7.11 9.09
CA VAL A 144 0.82 -7.52 9.08
C VAL A 144 1.73 -6.36 9.40
N GLY A 145 1.45 -5.18 8.85
CA GLY A 145 2.23 -3.98 9.10
C GLY A 145 2.25 -3.56 10.57
N VAL A 146 1.11 -3.59 11.27
CA VAL A 146 1.06 -3.34 12.73
C VAL A 146 1.95 -4.32 13.51
N ARG A 147 2.03 -5.58 13.08
CA ARG A 147 2.88 -6.60 13.73
C ARG A 147 4.36 -6.41 13.39
N GLU A 148 4.67 -5.99 12.18
CA GLU A 148 6.02 -5.61 11.77
C GLU A 148 6.51 -4.40 12.60
N ASP A 149 5.69 -3.36 12.71
CA ASP A 149 5.98 -2.13 13.45
C ASP A 149 6.16 -2.41 14.96
N ALA A 150 5.41 -3.36 15.50
CA ALA A 150 5.57 -3.85 16.87
C ALA A 150 6.73 -4.85 17.07
N HIS A 151 7.55 -5.08 16.04
CA HIS A 151 8.65 -6.06 16.03
C HIS A 151 8.23 -7.50 16.37
N GLN A 152 6.96 -7.84 16.13
CA GLN A 152 6.43 -9.21 16.27
C GLN A 152 6.68 -10.04 15.02
N LEU A 153 6.85 -9.38 13.88
CA LEU A 153 7.31 -9.97 12.63
C LEU A 153 8.57 -9.24 12.17
N THR A 154 9.53 -9.98 11.65
CA THR A 154 10.60 -9.41 10.83
C THR A 154 10.04 -9.00 9.46
N GLU A 155 10.76 -8.10 8.77
CA GLU A 155 10.41 -7.67 7.41
C GLU A 155 10.18 -8.86 6.47
N ARG A 156 11.07 -9.87 6.50
CA ARG A 156 10.92 -11.07 5.65
C ARG A 156 9.72 -11.93 6.03
N GLU A 157 9.39 -12.03 7.32
CA GLU A 157 8.19 -12.75 7.75
C GLU A 157 6.92 -12.00 7.34
N ALA A 158 6.93 -10.67 7.39
CA ALA A 158 5.84 -9.83 6.92
C ALA A 158 5.57 -10.04 5.41
N MET A 159 6.63 -9.97 4.58
CA MET A 159 6.54 -10.20 3.12
C MET A 159 5.95 -11.57 2.76
N LEU A 160 6.21 -12.60 3.57
CA LEU A 160 5.73 -13.98 3.32
C LEU A 160 4.39 -14.28 4.00
N HIS A 161 3.82 -13.34 4.77
CA HIS A 161 2.65 -13.60 5.57
C HIS A 161 1.40 -13.77 4.68
N PRO A 162 0.55 -14.81 4.93
CA PRO A 162 -0.61 -15.10 4.08
C PRO A 162 -1.71 -14.03 4.14
N ARG A 163 -1.70 -13.18 5.17
CA ARG A 163 -2.66 -12.10 5.41
C ARG A 163 -2.05 -10.70 5.22
N ARG A 164 -0.98 -10.58 4.41
CA ARG A 164 -0.26 -9.30 4.25
C ARG A 164 -1.12 -8.20 3.60
N ASN A 165 -2.01 -8.56 2.69
CA ASN A 165 -2.94 -7.64 2.01
C ASN A 165 -4.19 -7.25 2.84
N GLU A 166 -4.20 -7.47 4.16
CA GLU A 166 -5.35 -7.13 5.01
C GLU A 166 -5.22 -5.75 5.65
N ILE A 167 -5.84 -4.75 5.00
CA ILE A 167 -5.87 -3.35 5.42
C ILE A 167 -6.92 -3.13 6.53
N LEU A 168 -6.58 -2.27 7.50
CA LEU A 168 -7.39 -1.90 8.66
C LEU A 168 -8.02 -0.50 8.52
N ARG A 169 -7.41 0.39 7.74
CA ARG A 169 -7.91 1.74 7.46
C ARG A 169 -7.72 2.07 5.98
N ASP A 170 -8.73 2.67 5.38
CA ASP A 170 -8.75 3.06 3.98
C ASP A 170 -9.35 4.46 3.81
N VAL A 171 -9.30 4.95 2.58
CA VAL A 171 -9.86 6.22 2.14
C VAL A 171 -11.02 5.92 1.19
N GLY A 172 -12.19 6.48 1.48
CA GLY A 172 -13.39 6.37 0.67
C GLY A 172 -14.45 5.41 1.19
N SER A 173 -14.17 4.61 2.22
CA SER A 173 -15.15 3.62 2.73
C SER A 173 -16.30 4.22 3.51
N ARG A 174 -16.08 5.34 4.21
CA ARG A 174 -17.12 6.08 4.94
C ARG A 174 -16.73 7.55 5.05
N ASN A 175 -17.69 8.43 5.32
CA ASN A 175 -17.38 9.83 5.59
C ASN A 175 -16.57 9.98 6.87
N HIS A 176 -15.56 10.85 6.81
CA HIS A 176 -14.69 11.17 7.93
C HIS A 176 -14.66 12.68 8.17
N ARG A 177 -14.30 13.04 9.40
CA ARG A 177 -14.02 14.41 9.82
C ARG A 177 -12.53 14.53 10.14
N ILE A 178 -12.02 15.76 10.18
CA ILE A 178 -10.61 16.03 10.50
C ILE A 178 -10.21 15.57 11.91
N ASP A 179 -11.16 15.51 12.84
CA ASP A 179 -10.96 15.13 14.24
C ASP A 179 -11.22 13.63 14.50
N ASP A 180 -11.42 12.82 13.46
CA ASP A 180 -11.62 11.37 13.60
C ASP A 180 -10.31 10.65 14.02
N PRO A 181 -10.24 10.08 15.24
CA PRO A 181 -9.02 9.47 15.76
C PRO A 181 -8.72 8.10 15.13
N GLU A 182 -9.67 7.49 14.43
CA GLU A 182 -9.54 6.15 13.84
C GLU A 182 -9.27 6.19 12.32
N PHE A 183 -9.15 7.38 11.73
CA PHE A 183 -9.04 7.54 10.29
C PHE A 183 -7.59 7.67 9.80
N LEU A 184 -6.90 8.73 10.20
CA LEU A 184 -5.60 9.09 9.66
C LEU A 184 -4.52 9.21 10.72
N GLU A 185 -3.30 8.87 10.32
CA GLU A 185 -2.07 9.22 11.02
C GLU A 185 -1.51 10.51 10.41
N SER A 186 -0.92 11.38 11.22
CA SER A 186 -0.24 12.57 10.72
C SER A 186 0.98 12.89 11.58
N GLY A 187 2.06 13.34 10.96
CA GLY A 187 3.31 13.63 11.67
C GLY A 187 4.19 14.64 10.97
N GLU A 188 5.29 14.96 11.64
CA GLU A 188 6.38 15.78 11.10
C GLU A 188 7.73 15.16 11.47
N ALA A 189 8.72 15.34 10.60
CA ALA A 189 10.10 14.94 10.84
C ALA A 189 11.06 15.99 10.26
N ASP A 190 12.28 16.03 10.79
CA ASP A 190 13.34 16.89 10.26
C ASP A 190 13.81 16.41 8.88
N LEU A 191 14.13 17.37 8.01
CA LEU A 191 14.63 17.17 6.66
C LEU A 191 15.95 17.92 6.51
N LEU A 192 17.04 17.18 6.37
CA LEU A 192 18.40 17.73 6.33
C LEU A 192 19.05 17.52 4.95
N PRO A 193 20.02 18.37 4.58
CA PRO A 193 20.82 18.15 3.37
C PRO A 193 21.43 16.74 3.36
N GLY A 194 21.29 16.05 2.23
CA GLY A 194 21.70 14.66 2.03
C GLY A 194 20.61 13.62 2.31
N ASP A 195 19.46 14.01 2.87
CA ASP A 195 18.34 13.09 3.06
C ASP A 195 17.65 12.73 1.74
N VAL A 196 17.15 11.50 1.69
CA VAL A 196 16.25 11.04 0.63
C VAL A 196 14.96 10.54 1.29
N LEU A 197 13.84 11.13 0.91
CA LEU A 197 12.51 10.62 1.23
C LEU A 197 12.08 9.63 0.15
N LEU A 198 11.47 8.53 0.56
CA LEU A 198 10.83 7.55 -0.31
C LEU A 198 9.39 7.38 0.13
N LEU A 199 8.45 7.63 -0.77
CA LEU A 199 7.08 7.14 -0.65
C LEU A 199 6.91 5.96 -1.61
N CYS A 200 6.25 4.89 -1.16
CA CYS A 200 6.01 3.72 -2.01
C CYS A 200 4.70 3.00 -1.67
N SER A 201 4.16 2.27 -2.65
CA SER A 201 3.10 1.28 -2.42
C SER A 201 3.69 -0.03 -1.88
N ASP A 202 2.83 -0.90 -1.39
CA ASP A 202 3.21 -2.22 -0.86
C ASP A 202 3.87 -3.09 -1.93
N GLY A 203 3.52 -2.92 -3.21
CA GLY A 203 4.13 -3.64 -4.34
C GLY A 203 5.64 -3.46 -4.45
N LEU A 204 6.22 -2.40 -3.86
CA LEU A 204 7.67 -2.31 -3.66
C LEU A 204 8.12 -3.15 -2.46
N THR A 205 7.59 -2.86 -1.28
CA THR A 205 8.10 -3.38 -0.01
C THR A 205 7.76 -4.84 0.27
N ASP A 206 6.77 -5.39 -0.44
CA ASP A 206 6.47 -6.82 -0.45
C ASP A 206 7.48 -7.62 -1.29
N MET A 207 8.14 -6.98 -2.26
CA MET A 207 9.06 -7.65 -3.19
C MET A 207 10.53 -7.48 -2.79
N ILE A 208 10.91 -6.31 -2.28
CA ILE A 208 12.28 -6.00 -1.88
C ILE A 208 12.38 -5.41 -0.47
N THR A 209 13.45 -5.81 0.22
CA THR A 209 13.75 -5.41 1.60
C THR A 209 14.26 -3.97 1.69
N ARG A 210 14.14 -3.33 2.86
CA ARG A 210 14.77 -2.04 3.17
C ARG A 210 16.28 -2.01 2.89
N ALA A 211 16.96 -3.14 3.08
CA ALA A 211 18.39 -3.25 2.79
C ALA A 211 18.67 -3.16 1.27
N GLN A 212 17.85 -3.79 0.44
CA GLN A 212 17.95 -3.70 -1.02
C GLN A 212 17.62 -2.28 -1.50
N ILE A 213 16.56 -1.67 -0.96
CA ILE A 213 16.20 -0.27 -1.26
C ILE A 213 17.37 0.67 -0.91
N THR A 214 17.92 0.57 0.31
CA THR A 214 19.13 1.33 0.72
C THR A 214 20.28 1.10 -0.26
N GLY A 215 20.48 -0.14 -0.71
CA GLY A 215 21.50 -0.51 -1.68
C GLY A 215 21.37 0.25 -3.00
N VAL A 216 20.15 0.46 -3.51
CA VAL A 216 19.91 1.26 -4.72
C VAL A 216 20.11 2.75 -4.45
N LEU A 217 19.55 3.27 -3.37
CA LEU A 217 19.59 4.71 -3.05
C LEU A 217 21.00 5.23 -2.72
N THR A 218 21.92 4.35 -2.34
CA THR A 218 23.33 4.68 -2.09
C THR A 218 24.20 4.66 -3.36
N GLN A 219 23.67 4.17 -4.49
CA GLN A 219 24.38 4.20 -5.75
C GLN A 219 24.45 5.62 -6.31
N SER A 220 25.55 5.92 -7.00
CA SER A 220 25.74 7.19 -7.72
C SER A 220 24.96 7.19 -9.05
N LEU A 221 23.63 7.10 -8.94
CA LEU A 221 22.70 7.14 -10.06
C LEU A 221 21.84 8.42 -10.00
N PRO A 222 21.42 8.97 -11.15
CA PRO A 222 20.37 9.99 -11.19
C PRO A 222 19.09 9.51 -10.48
N LEU A 223 18.37 10.43 -9.83
CA LEU A 223 17.20 10.08 -9.00
C LEU A 223 16.12 9.29 -9.77
N ASN A 224 15.87 9.65 -11.03
CA ASN A 224 14.95 8.91 -11.91
C ASN A 224 15.44 7.49 -12.21
N ALA A 225 16.75 7.29 -12.38
CA ALA A 225 17.32 5.96 -12.59
C ALA A 225 17.23 5.10 -11.32
N GLN A 226 17.36 5.70 -10.13
CA GLN A 226 17.12 5.00 -8.86
C GLN A 226 15.66 4.54 -8.75
N VAL A 227 14.69 5.39 -9.09
CA VAL A 227 13.26 5.03 -9.15
C VAL A 227 13.03 3.84 -10.10
N THR A 228 13.56 3.93 -11.33
CA THR A 228 13.43 2.85 -12.32
C THR A 228 14.07 1.55 -11.83
N GLU A 229 15.24 1.61 -11.19
CA GLU A 229 15.91 0.44 -10.66
C GLU A 229 15.16 -0.21 -9.48
N LEU A 230 14.56 0.58 -8.59
CA LEU A 230 13.71 0.06 -7.51
C LEU A 230 12.51 -0.72 -8.05
N ILE A 231 11.82 -0.16 -9.05
CA ILE A 231 10.70 -0.82 -9.72
C ILE A 231 11.17 -2.09 -10.46
N HIS A 232 12.31 -2.00 -11.15
CA HIS A 232 12.89 -3.13 -11.85
C HIS A 232 13.21 -4.28 -10.89
N GLN A 233 13.86 -4.01 -9.75
CA GLN A 233 14.17 -5.04 -8.75
C GLN A 233 12.91 -5.68 -8.15
N ALA A 234 11.87 -4.89 -7.83
CA ALA A 234 10.61 -5.45 -7.35
C ALA A 234 9.93 -6.36 -8.39
N ASN A 235 9.98 -5.97 -9.67
CA ASN A 235 9.50 -6.80 -10.77
C ASN A 235 10.30 -8.10 -10.95
N GLU A 236 11.62 -8.08 -10.78
CA GLU A 236 12.46 -9.29 -10.83
C GLU A 236 12.22 -10.22 -9.64
N HIS A 237 11.72 -9.71 -8.52
CA HIS A 237 11.34 -10.50 -7.34
C HIS A 237 9.89 -11.02 -7.38
N GLY A 238 9.18 -10.77 -8.48
CA GLY A 238 7.88 -11.37 -8.75
C GLY A 238 6.87 -10.39 -9.33
N GLY A 239 6.94 -9.10 -8.95
CA GLY A 239 6.02 -8.05 -9.41
C GLY A 239 4.55 -8.44 -9.20
N HIS A 240 4.20 -8.86 -7.98
CA HIS A 240 2.87 -9.40 -7.67
C HIS A 240 1.76 -8.35 -7.62
N ASP A 241 2.13 -7.08 -7.46
CA ASP A 241 1.20 -5.96 -7.41
C ASP A 241 1.66 -4.79 -8.28
N ASN A 242 0.83 -3.75 -8.36
CA ASN A 242 1.25 -2.44 -8.87
C ASN A 242 2.37 -1.87 -7.99
N ILE A 243 3.36 -1.25 -8.64
CA ILE A 243 4.58 -0.78 -7.96
C ILE A 243 4.72 0.71 -8.20
N THR A 244 4.60 1.49 -7.14
CA THR A 244 4.71 2.95 -7.20
C THR A 244 5.78 3.44 -6.26
N VAL A 245 6.64 4.31 -6.78
CA VAL A 245 7.82 4.85 -6.08
C VAL A 245 7.91 6.34 -6.35
N VAL A 246 7.99 7.13 -5.28
CA VAL A 246 8.28 8.57 -5.34
C VAL A 246 9.47 8.87 -4.44
N LEU A 247 10.51 9.47 -5.01
CA LEU A 247 11.69 9.95 -4.30
C LEU A 247 11.71 11.46 -4.26
N ALA A 248 12.12 12.01 -3.11
CA ALA A 248 12.53 13.40 -2.98
C ALA A 248 13.87 13.48 -2.26
N GLN A 249 14.88 14.06 -2.90
CA GLN A 249 16.22 14.22 -2.36
C GLN A 249 16.46 15.68 -2.01
N PHE A 250 16.93 15.93 -0.78
CA PHE A 250 17.53 17.21 -0.40
C PHE A 250 19.02 17.14 -0.71
N PRO A 251 19.53 17.86 -1.74
CA PRO A 251 20.95 17.80 -2.06
C PRO A 251 21.81 18.21 -0.86
N ALA A 252 22.91 17.50 -0.64
CA ALA A 252 23.91 17.90 0.34
C ALA A 252 24.43 19.30 -0.03
N ALA A 253 24.70 20.13 0.98
CA ALA A 253 25.35 21.42 0.74
C ALA A 253 26.70 21.18 0.03
N SER A 254 27.03 22.01 -0.96
CA SER A 254 28.23 21.91 -1.81
C SER A 254 29.57 22.17 -1.06
N GLY A 255 29.71 21.68 0.17
CA GLY A 255 30.89 21.74 1.02
C GLY A 255 31.20 20.42 1.76
N ASP A 256 30.25 19.48 1.83
CA ASP A 256 30.46 18.16 2.45
C ASP A 256 30.78 17.09 1.40
N ALA A 257 31.77 17.37 0.55
CA ALA A 257 32.47 16.31 -0.15
C ALA A 257 33.15 15.45 0.93
N VAL A 258 32.46 14.41 1.37
CA VAL A 258 33.02 13.38 2.25
C VAL A 258 34.29 12.89 1.58
N ALA A 259 35.42 13.24 2.18
CA ALA A 259 36.72 12.73 1.80
C ALA A 259 36.64 11.20 1.83
N GLN A 260 36.60 10.59 0.65
CA GLN A 260 36.80 9.16 0.48
C GLN A 260 38.14 8.79 1.15
N PRO A 261 38.20 7.77 2.03
CA PRO A 261 39.47 7.31 2.54
C PRO A 261 40.27 6.74 1.36
N ILE A 262 41.37 7.41 1.01
CA ILE A 262 42.39 6.84 0.14
C ILE A 262 42.91 5.59 0.85
N ALA A 263 42.63 4.42 0.28
CA ALA A 263 43.20 3.16 0.72
C ALA A 263 44.72 3.23 0.58
N GLN A 264 45.42 3.48 1.69
CA GLN A 264 46.86 3.29 1.76
C GLN A 264 47.15 1.80 1.77
N THR A 265 47.62 1.30 0.64
CA THR A 265 48.18 -0.04 0.49
C THR A 265 49.48 -0.09 1.30
N SER A 266 49.40 -0.56 2.54
CA SER A 266 50.58 -0.98 3.29
C SER A 266 50.85 -2.44 2.98
N THR A 267 51.81 -2.66 2.08
CA THR A 267 52.49 -3.93 1.85
C THR A 267 53.24 -4.32 3.14
N VAL A 268 52.72 -5.32 3.86
CA VAL A 268 53.51 -6.06 4.84
C VAL A 268 53.71 -7.46 4.26
N ALA A 269 54.94 -7.69 3.77
CA ALA A 269 55.44 -9.01 3.47
C ALA A 269 55.55 -9.79 4.79
N SER A 270 55.01 -11.01 4.82
CA SER A 270 55.36 -12.00 5.83
C SER A 270 55.49 -13.36 5.15
N THR A 271 56.75 -13.71 4.96
CA THR A 271 57.27 -15.03 4.64
C THR A 271 56.84 -16.00 5.74
N VAL A 272 56.12 -17.06 5.39
CA VAL A 272 56.04 -18.26 6.25
C VAL A 272 56.30 -19.51 5.42
N GLU A 273 57.21 -20.27 6.01
CA GLU A 273 58.01 -21.36 5.53
C GLU A 273 57.22 -22.67 5.37
N THR A 274 57.64 -23.45 4.38
CA THR A 274 57.05 -24.72 3.99
C THR A 274 57.49 -25.84 4.93
N LYS A 275 56.55 -26.65 5.44
CA LYS A 275 56.89 -27.99 5.95
C LYS A 275 55.83 -29.03 5.57
N ARG A 276 56.33 -30.13 4.98
CA ARG A 276 55.60 -31.25 4.38
C ARG A 276 54.95 -32.19 5.44
N THR A 277 53.84 -32.77 4.98
CA THR A 277 52.94 -33.90 5.37
C THR A 277 53.64 -35.21 5.85
N PRO A 278 52.96 -36.34 6.20
CA PRO A 278 51.53 -36.74 6.01
C PRO A 278 50.84 -37.51 7.17
N ALA A 279 49.50 -37.66 7.11
CA ALA A 279 48.80 -38.92 7.38
C ALA A 279 47.33 -38.86 6.94
N ALA A 280 46.90 -39.91 6.24
CA ALA A 280 45.58 -40.11 5.66
C ALA A 280 44.60 -40.77 6.65
N VAL A 281 43.31 -40.45 6.53
CA VAL A 281 42.21 -41.40 6.81
C VAL A 281 41.12 -41.19 5.75
N ASN A 282 40.67 -42.32 5.22
CA ASN A 282 39.83 -42.51 4.04
C ASN A 282 38.34 -42.68 4.38
N MET A 283 37.53 -42.54 3.32
CA MET A 283 36.18 -43.07 3.03
C MET A 283 34.95 -42.18 3.30
N PRO A 284 33.87 -42.34 2.51
CA PRO A 284 33.85 -42.53 1.05
C PRO A 284 32.82 -41.65 0.32
N GLN A 285 33.10 -41.37 -0.96
CA GLN A 285 32.12 -40.87 -1.93
C GLN A 285 31.18 -42.01 -2.33
N SER A 286 29.88 -41.73 -2.32
CA SER A 286 28.85 -42.59 -2.90
C SER A 286 28.44 -42.06 -4.28
N ASP A 287 28.80 -42.83 -5.31
CA ASP A 287 28.30 -42.71 -6.68
C ASP A 287 26.80 -43.00 -6.72
N HIS A 288 25.99 -42.03 -7.17
CA HIS A 288 24.62 -42.31 -7.60
C HIS A 288 24.54 -42.37 -9.12
N LYS A 289 24.46 -43.61 -9.62
CA LYS A 289 24.06 -43.96 -10.99
C LYS A 289 22.63 -43.51 -11.27
N LEU A 290 22.43 -42.90 -12.42
CA LEU A 290 21.14 -42.69 -13.06
C LEU A 290 20.44 -44.03 -13.34
N THR A 291 19.26 -44.23 -12.77
CA THR A 291 18.32 -45.27 -13.19
C THR A 291 17.00 -44.64 -13.62
N LYS A 292 16.63 -44.87 -14.89
CA LYS A 292 15.30 -44.58 -15.44
C LYS A 292 14.26 -45.46 -14.73
N SER A 293 13.15 -44.89 -14.27
CA SER A 293 11.94 -45.66 -13.94
C SER A 293 10.72 -45.04 -14.60
N ALA A 294 10.02 -45.89 -15.35
CA ALA A 294 8.74 -45.64 -15.98
C ALA A 294 7.58 -45.68 -14.96
N GLY A 295 6.49 -44.98 -15.27
CA GLY A 295 5.13 -45.37 -14.86
C GLY A 295 4.45 -44.48 -13.81
N VAL A 296 3.80 -43.39 -14.23
CA VAL A 296 2.73 -42.70 -13.45
C VAL A 296 1.37 -42.77 -14.19
N ALA A 297 1.27 -43.60 -15.23
CA ALA A 297 0.05 -43.77 -16.03
C ALA A 297 -1.17 -44.44 -15.34
N PRO A 298 -1.10 -45.14 -14.18
CA PRO A 298 -2.32 -45.74 -13.61
C PRO A 298 -3.06 -44.83 -12.61
N PHE A 299 -2.50 -43.68 -12.20
CA PHE A 299 -3.14 -42.82 -11.19
C PHE A 299 -4.18 -41.85 -11.78
N LEU A 300 -4.03 -41.44 -13.05
CA LEU A 300 -4.98 -40.54 -13.74
C LEU A 300 -6.32 -41.21 -14.11
N LEU A 301 -6.34 -42.52 -14.29
CA LEU A 301 -7.55 -43.27 -14.69
C LEU A 301 -8.53 -43.46 -13.52
N TRP A 302 -8.06 -43.48 -12.27
CA TRP A 302 -8.92 -43.59 -11.10
C TRP A 302 -9.67 -42.29 -10.76
N LEU A 303 -9.06 -41.13 -11.03
CA LEU A 303 -9.65 -39.80 -10.76
C LEU A 303 -10.81 -39.46 -11.71
N LEU A 304 -10.73 -39.89 -12.97
CA LEU A 304 -11.82 -39.68 -13.95
C LEU A 304 -13.04 -40.58 -13.69
N GLY A 305 -12.84 -41.79 -13.16
CA GLY A 305 -13.93 -42.70 -12.80
C GLY A 305 -14.73 -42.23 -11.57
N GLY A 306 -14.06 -41.66 -10.57
CA GLY A 306 -14.71 -41.16 -9.34
C GLY A 306 -15.60 -39.94 -9.57
N LEU A 307 -15.21 -39.03 -10.46
CA LEU A 307 -15.98 -37.82 -10.76
C LEU A 307 -17.29 -38.14 -11.50
N GLY A 308 -17.28 -39.15 -12.39
CA GLY A 308 -18.46 -39.58 -13.13
C GLY A 308 -19.56 -40.16 -12.24
N LEU A 309 -19.18 -40.94 -11.21
CA LEU A 309 -20.15 -41.56 -10.28
C LEU A 309 -20.83 -40.52 -9.37
N ALA A 310 -20.10 -39.48 -8.95
CA ALA A 310 -20.65 -38.40 -8.14
C ALA A 310 -21.68 -37.55 -8.89
N VAL A 311 -21.44 -37.25 -10.17
CA VAL A 311 -22.38 -36.51 -11.03
C VAL A 311 -23.65 -37.33 -11.29
N LEU A 312 -23.53 -38.65 -11.47
CA LEU A 312 -24.65 -39.55 -11.71
C LEU A 312 -25.55 -39.70 -10.46
N LEU A 313 -24.94 -39.76 -9.27
CA LEU A 313 -25.67 -39.76 -8.00
C LEU A 313 -26.35 -38.42 -7.72
N TRP A 314 -25.74 -37.28 -8.08
CA TRP A 314 -26.38 -35.97 -7.95
C TRP A 314 -27.61 -35.85 -8.87
N PHE A 315 -27.56 -36.38 -10.09
CA PHE A 315 -28.72 -36.41 -10.98
C PHE A 315 -29.82 -37.37 -10.52
N GLN A 316 -29.49 -38.51 -9.90
CA GLN A 316 -30.51 -39.45 -9.39
C GLN A 316 -31.14 -39.03 -8.07
N PHE A 317 -30.42 -38.31 -7.19
CA PHE A 317 -30.87 -38.02 -5.83
C PHE A 317 -30.94 -36.53 -5.46
N GLY A 318 -30.41 -35.61 -6.29
CA GLY A 318 -30.32 -34.18 -5.99
C GLY A 318 -31.57 -33.35 -6.27
N ALA A 319 -32.61 -33.94 -6.86
CA ALA A 319 -33.88 -33.24 -7.14
C ALA A 319 -34.84 -33.30 -5.93
N THR A 320 -34.42 -32.78 -4.77
CA THR A 320 -35.35 -32.49 -3.67
C THR A 320 -35.82 -31.05 -3.76
N LYS A 321 -37.14 -30.91 -3.94
CA LYS A 321 -37.94 -29.69 -4.12
C LYS A 321 -37.52 -28.54 -3.19
N ALA A 322 -37.42 -27.34 -3.75
CA ALA A 322 -37.34 -26.09 -3.01
C ALA A 322 -38.56 -25.95 -2.05
N PRO A 323 -38.37 -25.41 -0.83
CA PRO A 323 -39.47 -25.18 0.10
C PRO A 323 -40.43 -24.10 -0.46
N PRO A 324 -41.74 -24.21 -0.18
CA PRO A 324 -42.72 -23.22 -0.63
C PRO A 324 -42.50 -21.85 0.06
N PRO A 325 -42.87 -20.73 -0.60
CA PRO A 325 -42.71 -19.39 -0.04
C PRO A 325 -43.61 -19.18 1.18
N PRO A 326 -43.22 -18.29 2.12
CA PRO A 326 -43.99 -18.02 3.33
C PRO A 326 -45.33 -17.33 3.02
N VAL A 327 -46.37 -17.74 3.74
CA VAL A 327 -47.73 -17.19 3.67
C VAL A 327 -47.78 -15.81 4.35
N PRO A 328 -48.42 -14.78 3.76
CA PRO A 328 -48.54 -13.46 4.39
C PRO A 328 -49.49 -13.49 5.61
N PRO A 329 -49.28 -12.62 6.61
CA PRO A 329 -50.11 -12.59 7.81
C PRO A 329 -51.54 -12.12 7.50
N SER A 330 -52.52 -12.84 8.06
CA SER A 330 -53.94 -12.51 8.02
C SER A 330 -54.24 -11.23 8.81
N ALA A 331 -55.04 -10.34 8.21
CA ALA A 331 -55.54 -9.12 8.85
C ALA A 331 -56.37 -9.44 10.12
N PRO A 332 -56.27 -8.63 11.19
CA PRO A 332 -57.09 -8.81 12.38
C PRO A 332 -58.55 -8.41 12.10
N ALA A 333 -59.46 -9.25 12.60
CA ALA A 333 -60.90 -9.13 12.48
C ALA A 333 -61.46 -7.92 13.27
N ASP A 334 -62.49 -7.32 12.67
CA ASP A 334 -63.37 -6.31 13.23
C ASP A 334 -63.78 -6.60 14.69
N THR A 335 -63.52 -5.63 15.57
CA THR A 335 -64.18 -5.58 16.89
C THR A 335 -65.16 -4.40 16.89
N LEU A 336 -66.43 -4.76 16.76
CA LEU A 336 -67.61 -3.92 16.97
C LEU A 336 -67.56 -3.17 18.32
N ILE A 337 -67.56 -1.83 18.31
CA ILE A 337 -68.04 -1.03 19.45
C ILE A 337 -69.01 0.06 18.98
N ARG A 338 -70.28 -0.17 19.37
CA ARG A 338 -71.42 0.73 19.59
C ARG A 338 -71.30 2.24 19.25
N ARG A 339 -72.20 2.67 18.35
CA ARG A 339 -72.93 3.97 18.32
C ARG A 339 -73.70 4.16 19.65
N THR A 340 -73.93 5.31 20.28
CA THR A 340 -74.36 6.70 19.91
C THR A 340 -74.54 7.49 21.25
N PRO A 341 -75.01 8.76 21.34
CA PRO A 341 -75.16 9.85 20.35
C PRO A 341 -74.65 11.25 20.81
N THR A 342 -74.75 12.15 19.83
CA THR A 342 -74.63 13.63 19.73
C THR A 342 -75.03 14.55 20.89
N ASN A 343 -74.30 15.67 21.03
CA ASN A 343 -74.79 17.03 21.37
C ASN A 343 -73.81 18.07 20.75
N THR A 344 -74.12 18.79 19.66
CA THR A 344 -74.74 20.13 19.51
C THR A 344 -74.16 21.26 20.37
N THR A 345 -73.53 22.25 19.69
CA THR A 345 -73.58 23.74 19.79
C THR A 345 -72.24 24.29 19.26
N ASP A 346 -72.15 24.90 18.07
CA ASP A 346 -72.57 26.25 17.64
C ASP A 346 -71.60 27.37 18.04
N SER A 347 -71.42 28.32 17.10
CA SER A 347 -70.89 29.69 17.24
C SER A 347 -69.36 29.86 17.34
N THR A 348 -68.68 30.82 16.68
CA THR A 348 -68.94 31.79 15.62
C THR A 348 -67.58 32.35 15.17
N ARG A 349 -67.56 33.00 14.02
CA ARG A 349 -66.41 33.61 13.34
C ARG A 349 -66.39 35.12 13.60
N THR A 350 -65.20 35.68 13.85
CA THR A 350 -64.73 37.07 13.56
C THR A 350 -65.36 38.24 14.36
N PRO A 351 -64.61 39.33 14.58
CA PRO A 351 -64.21 40.28 13.51
C PRO A 351 -62.83 40.06 12.91
#